data_AF-E4YUP4-F1
#
_entry.id   AF-E4YUP4-F1
#
_cell.length_a   1.000
_cell.length_b   1.000
_cell.length_c   1.000
_cell.angle_alpha   90.00
_cell.angle_beta   90.00
_cell.angle_gamma   90.00
#
_symmetry.space_group_name_H-M   'P 1'
#
loop_
_entity.id
_entity.type
_entity.pdbx_description
1 polymer ?
#
loop_
_entity_poly.entity_id
_entity_poly.type
_entity_poly.pdbx_seq_one_letter_code
_entity_poly.pdbx_strand_id
1 'polypeptide(L)'
;MSFNQASTNLIEKQLDHAILTVYNRSKDLKIALEGLLGKLDSELAQGREPNWASLLDSYALITGQIETLTRYLRSESAPRLVNTSCFPVILNPHRDEIVARLTEERVPSVNHEVVPDYFRTKPDPAVEALQKELNKDNSTIDAEKIKQVNDLVNKLADKIEVSLDSKRHNLENRRYNEDDDTNSLIGTYYYGIGLTNVTSGARNPPVTQQRPAGNAIRPQQATKQW
;
A
#
# COMPACT_ATOMS: atom_id res chain seq x y z
N MET A 1 4.68 38.47 4.74
CA MET A 1 3.32 38.26 4.17
C MET A 1 3.35 37.66 2.76
N SER A 2 4.35 37.94 1.90
CA SER A 2 4.37 37.45 0.50
C SER A 2 4.57 35.93 0.28
N PHE A 3 5.28 35.21 1.16
CA PHE A 3 5.59 33.79 0.95
C PHE A 3 4.38 32.87 1.18
N ASN A 4 3.59 33.14 2.24
CA ASN A 4 2.34 32.42 2.49
C ASN A 4 1.32 32.63 1.37
N GLN A 5 1.29 33.82 0.77
CA GLN A 5 0.40 34.13 -0.33
C GLN A 5 0.77 33.38 -1.61
N ALA A 6 2.06 33.17 -1.89
CA ALA A 6 2.49 32.36 -3.03
C ALA A 6 2.12 30.87 -2.86
N SER A 7 2.25 30.33 -1.65
CA SER A 7 1.88 28.95 -1.36
C SER A 7 0.37 28.69 -1.43
N THR A 8 -0.47 29.63 -0.96
CA THR A 8 -1.94 29.51 -1.08
C THR A 8 -2.40 29.56 -2.53
N ASN A 9 -1.85 30.49 -3.33
CA ASN A 9 -2.14 30.58 -4.76
C ASN A 9 -1.78 29.29 -5.53
N LEU A 10 -0.70 28.61 -5.14
CA LEU A 10 -0.34 27.32 -5.73
C LEU A 10 -1.34 26.22 -5.36
N ILE A 11 -1.80 26.22 -4.10
CA ILE A 11 -2.76 25.23 -3.61
C ILE A 11 -4.10 25.36 -4.34
N GLU A 12 -4.59 26.58 -4.50
CA GLU A 12 -5.82 26.89 -5.24
C GLU A 12 -5.72 26.43 -6.70
N LYS A 13 -4.63 26.77 -7.39
CA LYS A 13 -4.43 26.35 -8.78
C LYS A 13 -4.39 24.83 -8.96
N GLN A 14 -3.77 24.11 -8.03
CA GLN A 14 -3.75 22.65 -8.08
C GLN A 14 -5.14 22.05 -7.79
N LEU A 15 -5.94 22.68 -6.92
CA LEU A 15 -7.32 22.27 -6.68
C LEU A 15 -8.19 22.54 -7.91
N ASP A 16 -8.09 23.71 -8.53
CA ASP A 16 -8.82 24.06 -9.77
C ASP A 16 -8.51 23.09 -10.90
N HIS A 17 -7.23 22.75 -11.07
CA HIS A 17 -6.81 21.76 -12.05
C HIS A 17 -7.42 20.37 -11.75
N ALA A 18 -7.47 19.98 -10.47
CA ALA A 18 -8.07 18.71 -10.07
C ALA A 18 -9.57 18.67 -10.35
N ILE A 19 -10.28 19.74 -10.01
CA ILE A 19 -11.72 19.91 -10.29
C ILE A 19 -11.98 19.84 -11.79
N LEU A 20 -11.23 20.59 -12.59
CA LEU A 20 -11.37 20.58 -14.05
C LEU A 20 -11.09 19.21 -14.66
N THR A 21 -10.11 18.48 -14.12
CA THR A 21 -9.79 17.11 -14.58
C THR A 21 -10.94 16.15 -14.29
N VAL A 22 -11.51 16.19 -13.08
CA VAL A 22 -12.67 15.36 -12.69
C VAL A 22 -13.90 15.74 -13.53
N TYR A 23 -14.13 17.03 -13.75
CA TYR A 23 -15.22 17.54 -14.57
C TYR A 23 -15.13 16.99 -16.01
N ASN A 24 -13.97 17.11 -16.65
CA ASN A 24 -13.79 16.64 -18.03
C ASN A 24 -13.98 15.12 -18.14
N ARG A 25 -13.41 14.33 -17.22
CA ARG A 25 -13.59 12.86 -17.20
C ARG A 25 -15.05 12.46 -16.98
N SER A 26 -15.76 13.19 -16.13
CA SER A 26 -17.19 12.96 -15.88
C SER A 26 -18.03 13.32 -17.11
N LYS A 27 -17.64 14.37 -17.83
CA LYS A 27 -18.26 14.76 -19.11
C LYS A 27 -18.06 13.68 -20.19
N ASP A 28 -16.86 13.14 -20.31
CA ASP A 28 -16.57 12.07 -21.27
C ASP A 28 -17.37 10.79 -20.96
N LEU A 29 -17.47 10.43 -19.67
CA LEU A 29 -18.32 9.32 -19.21
C LEU A 29 -19.79 9.56 -19.53
N LYS A 30 -20.29 10.77 -19.30
CA LYS A 30 -21.66 11.16 -19.65
C LYS A 30 -21.91 10.99 -21.16
N ILE A 31 -21.03 11.51 -22.01
CA ILE A 31 -21.15 11.40 -23.48
C ILE A 31 -21.18 9.91 -23.89
N ALA A 32 -20.36 9.07 -23.27
CA ALA A 32 -20.35 7.63 -23.54
C ALA A 32 -21.68 6.95 -23.15
N LEU A 33 -22.27 7.34 -22.01
CA LEU A 33 -23.58 6.85 -21.57
C LEU A 33 -24.72 7.31 -22.48
N GLU A 34 -24.73 8.58 -22.88
CA GLU A 34 -25.71 9.13 -23.83
C GLU A 34 -25.60 8.43 -25.19
N GLY A 35 -24.37 8.17 -25.65
CA GLY A 35 -24.13 7.41 -26.87
C GLY A 35 -24.65 5.97 -26.79
N LEU A 36 -24.48 5.30 -25.65
CA LEU A 36 -25.04 3.97 -25.42
C LEU A 36 -26.58 4.00 -25.41
N LEU A 37 -27.16 4.93 -24.65
CA LEU A 37 -28.61 5.06 -24.53
C LEU A 37 -29.25 5.38 -25.88
N GLY A 38 -28.67 6.33 -26.64
CA GLY A 38 -29.17 6.68 -27.97
C GLY A 38 -29.12 5.51 -28.95
N LYS A 39 -28.11 4.64 -28.86
CA LYS A 39 -28.06 3.39 -29.66
C LYS A 39 -29.21 2.46 -29.27
N LEU A 40 -29.37 2.19 -27.98
CA LEU A 40 -30.44 1.33 -27.46
C LEU A 40 -31.83 1.85 -27.86
N ASP A 41 -32.07 3.14 -27.69
CA ASP A 41 -33.34 3.78 -28.06
C ASP A 41 -33.59 3.66 -29.57
N SER A 42 -32.56 3.82 -30.39
CA SER A 42 -32.67 3.69 -31.85
C SER A 42 -32.96 2.26 -32.30
N GLU A 43 -32.32 1.26 -31.69
CA GLU A 43 -32.52 -0.16 -31.99
C GLU A 43 -33.91 -0.61 -31.53
N LEU A 44 -34.34 -0.16 -30.35
CA LEU A 44 -35.68 -0.39 -29.81
C LEU A 44 -36.75 0.25 -30.69
N ALA A 45 -36.57 1.51 -31.10
CA ALA A 45 -37.50 2.23 -31.97
C ALA A 45 -37.63 1.56 -33.35
N GLN A 46 -36.58 0.91 -33.84
CA GLN A 46 -36.58 0.15 -35.09
C GLN A 46 -37.11 -1.28 -34.94
N GLY A 47 -37.49 -1.71 -33.72
CA GLY A 47 -37.99 -3.05 -33.43
C GLY A 47 -36.97 -4.17 -33.70
N ARG A 48 -35.67 -3.83 -33.68
CA ARG A 48 -34.57 -4.76 -33.98
C ARG A 48 -33.98 -5.29 -32.68
N GLU A 49 -33.50 -6.52 -32.70
CA GLU A 49 -32.68 -7.04 -31.61
C GLU A 49 -31.38 -6.20 -31.48
N PRO A 50 -30.94 -5.91 -30.24
CA PRO A 50 -29.79 -5.05 -30.01
C PRO A 50 -28.52 -5.68 -30.59
N ASN A 51 -27.69 -4.88 -31.28
CA ASN A 51 -26.43 -5.36 -31.79
C ASN A 51 -25.43 -5.56 -30.65
N TRP A 52 -25.37 -6.80 -30.15
CA TRP A 52 -24.56 -7.16 -28.98
C TRP A 52 -23.08 -6.77 -29.11
N ALA A 53 -22.49 -6.86 -30.30
CA ALA A 53 -21.10 -6.45 -30.52
C ALA A 53 -20.91 -4.94 -30.27
N SER A 54 -21.80 -4.10 -30.82
CA SER A 54 -21.72 -2.65 -30.62
C SER A 54 -22.05 -2.23 -29.18
N LEU A 55 -22.95 -2.96 -28.53
CA LEU A 55 -23.28 -2.76 -27.13
C LEU A 55 -22.08 -3.06 -26.23
N LEU A 56 -21.40 -4.18 -26.49
CA LEU A 56 -20.21 -4.58 -25.75
C LEU A 56 -19.06 -3.60 -25.94
N ASP A 57 -18.85 -3.09 -27.16
CA ASP A 57 -17.85 -2.04 -27.43
C ASP A 57 -18.16 -0.77 -26.63
N SER A 58 -19.43 -0.38 -26.57
CA SER A 58 -19.88 0.80 -25.82
C SER A 58 -19.73 0.59 -24.31
N TYR A 59 -20.01 -0.63 -23.82
CA TYR A 59 -19.79 -1.02 -22.42
C TYR A 59 -18.31 -1.03 -22.05
N ALA A 60 -17.45 -1.54 -22.93
CA ALA A 60 -15.99 -1.51 -22.74
C ALA A 60 -15.46 -0.08 -22.65
N LEU A 61 -15.97 0.83 -23.50
CA LEU A 61 -15.65 2.25 -23.44
C LEU A 61 -16.05 2.86 -22.10
N ILE A 62 -17.30 2.66 -21.65
CA ILE A 62 -17.79 3.17 -20.37
C ILE A 62 -16.93 2.65 -19.22
N THR A 63 -16.64 1.35 -19.21
CA THR A 63 -15.79 0.73 -18.19
C THR A 63 -14.39 1.35 -18.16
N GLY A 64 -13.80 1.59 -19.35
CA GLY A 64 -12.51 2.28 -19.46
C GLY A 64 -12.55 3.73 -18.94
N GLN A 65 -13.64 4.46 -19.17
CA GLN A 65 -13.82 5.82 -18.64
C GLN A 65 -13.98 5.82 -17.10
N ILE A 66 -14.76 4.88 -16.56
CA ILE A 66 -14.91 4.71 -15.11
C ILE A 66 -13.58 4.36 -14.45
N GLU A 67 -12.81 3.44 -15.02
CA GLU A 67 -11.50 3.06 -14.49
C GLU A 67 -10.52 4.22 -14.53
N THR A 68 -10.53 4.99 -15.62
CA THR A 68 -9.73 6.20 -15.79
C THR A 68 -10.08 7.24 -14.73
N LEU A 69 -11.36 7.50 -14.48
CA LEU A 69 -11.81 8.40 -13.42
C LEU A 69 -11.41 7.88 -12.02
N THR A 70 -11.66 6.60 -11.75
CA THR A 70 -11.34 5.96 -10.47
C THR A 70 -9.84 6.01 -10.16
N ARG A 71 -9.00 5.70 -11.14
CA ARG A 71 -7.54 5.78 -11.02
C ARG A 71 -7.07 7.20 -10.69
N TYR A 72 -7.70 8.21 -11.27
CA TYR A 72 -7.40 9.60 -10.95
C TYR A 72 -7.80 9.96 -9.53
N LEU A 73 -9.01 9.59 -9.11
CA LEU A 73 -9.52 9.84 -7.75
C LEU A 73 -8.72 9.11 -6.67
N ARG A 74 -8.05 8.00 -7.01
CA ARG A 74 -7.14 7.28 -6.11
C ARG A 74 -5.69 7.77 -6.17
N SER A 75 -5.35 8.64 -7.10
CA SER A 75 -3.97 9.13 -7.29
C SER A 75 -3.56 10.17 -6.25
N GLU A 76 -2.26 10.45 -6.14
CA GLU A 76 -1.72 11.53 -5.29
C GLU A 76 -2.18 12.94 -5.69
N SER A 77 -2.87 13.11 -6.82
CA SER A 77 -3.47 14.40 -7.22
C SER A 77 -4.85 14.64 -6.57
N ALA A 78 -5.50 13.58 -6.07
CA ALA A 78 -6.81 13.64 -5.44
C ALA A 78 -6.87 14.02 -3.93
N PRO A 79 -5.80 13.95 -3.10
CA PRO A 79 -5.86 14.33 -1.69
C PRO A 79 -6.35 15.76 -1.46
N ARG A 80 -6.15 16.66 -2.44
CA ARG A 80 -6.68 18.03 -2.41
C ARG A 80 -8.20 18.07 -2.44
N LEU A 81 -8.84 17.13 -3.13
CA LEU A 81 -10.30 17.00 -3.17
C LEU A 81 -10.83 16.42 -1.85
N VAL A 82 -10.17 15.38 -1.32
CA VAL A 82 -10.59 14.69 -0.08
C VAL A 82 -10.51 15.61 1.14
N ASN A 83 -9.52 16.50 1.18
CA ASN A 83 -9.31 17.43 2.30
C ASN A 83 -10.04 18.76 2.12
N THR A 84 -10.91 18.89 1.10
CA THR A 84 -11.70 20.12 0.86
C THR A 84 -13.17 19.84 1.09
N SER A 85 -13.80 20.62 1.96
CA SER A 85 -15.25 20.60 2.14
C SER A 85 -15.91 21.61 1.19
N CYS A 86 -16.99 21.20 0.53
CA CYS A 86 -17.81 22.07 -0.30
C CYS A 86 -19.11 22.39 0.44
N PHE A 87 -19.53 23.65 0.40
CA PHE A 87 -20.81 24.10 0.94
C PHE A 87 -21.34 25.25 0.08
N PRO A 88 -22.67 25.35 -0.09
CA PRO A 88 -23.26 26.47 -0.81
C PRO A 88 -23.07 27.76 -0.01
N VAL A 89 -22.51 28.80 -0.66
CA VAL A 89 -22.29 30.11 -0.05
C VAL A 89 -23.57 30.96 -0.11
N ILE A 90 -24.32 30.85 -1.22
CA ILE A 90 -25.54 31.60 -1.48
C ILE A 90 -26.60 30.62 -1.99
N LEU A 91 -27.80 30.71 -1.42
CA LEU A 91 -28.97 30.00 -1.91
C LEU A 91 -29.83 30.95 -2.73
N ASN A 92 -30.16 30.56 -3.96
CA ASN A 92 -31.05 31.31 -4.84
C ASN A 92 -32.37 30.55 -5.01
N PRO A 93 -33.49 31.09 -4.50
CA PRO A 93 -34.80 30.47 -4.69
C PRO A 93 -35.31 30.62 -6.13
N HIS A 94 -34.75 31.54 -6.91
CA HIS A 94 -35.11 31.73 -8.31
C HIS A 94 -34.25 30.87 -9.23
N ARG A 95 -34.82 30.54 -10.39
CA ARG A 95 -34.12 29.83 -11.45
C ARG A 95 -32.91 30.65 -11.91
N ASP A 96 -31.77 30.00 -11.98
CA ASP A 96 -30.54 30.57 -12.52
C ASP A 96 -30.30 29.98 -13.92
N GLU A 97 -30.56 30.77 -14.96
CA GLU A 97 -30.41 30.34 -16.37
C GLU A 97 -28.96 29.95 -16.72
N ILE A 98 -27.96 30.54 -16.05
CA ILE A 98 -26.55 30.21 -16.30
C ILE A 98 -26.24 28.83 -15.74
N VAL A 99 -26.64 28.57 -14.50
CA VAL A 99 -26.44 27.27 -13.84
C VAL A 99 -27.28 26.20 -14.53
N ALA A 100 -28.54 26.51 -14.88
CA ALA A 100 -29.41 25.63 -15.63
C ALA A 100 -28.77 25.23 -16.96
N ARG A 101 -28.28 26.19 -17.75
CA ARG A 101 -27.61 25.89 -19.02
C ARG A 101 -26.33 25.08 -18.84
N LEU A 102 -25.49 25.40 -17.86
CA LEU A 102 -24.23 24.68 -17.60
C LEU A 102 -24.45 23.25 -17.12
N THR A 103 -25.55 23.01 -16.38
CA THR A 103 -25.89 21.69 -15.85
C THR A 103 -26.85 20.92 -16.74
N GLU A 104 -27.22 21.48 -17.90
CA GLU A 104 -28.20 20.93 -18.84
C GLU A 104 -29.55 20.68 -18.15
N GLU A 105 -30.05 21.72 -17.51
CA GLU A 105 -31.34 21.79 -16.79
C GLU A 105 -31.45 20.84 -15.58
N ARG A 106 -30.37 20.17 -15.18
CA ARG A 106 -30.36 19.29 -14.00
C ARG A 106 -30.37 20.04 -12.67
N VAL A 107 -29.80 21.25 -12.65
CA VAL A 107 -29.77 22.13 -11.48
C VAL A 107 -30.37 23.48 -11.86
N PRO A 108 -31.72 23.60 -11.87
CA PRO A 108 -32.39 24.82 -12.28
C PRO A 108 -32.29 25.93 -11.23
N SER A 109 -32.18 25.57 -9.94
CA SER A 109 -32.00 26.52 -8.83
C SER A 109 -31.20 25.87 -7.70
N VAL A 110 -30.60 26.67 -6.83
CA VAL A 110 -29.85 26.21 -5.67
C VAL A 110 -30.57 26.71 -4.42
N ASN A 111 -31.70 26.09 -4.12
CA ASN A 111 -32.57 26.46 -2.99
C ASN A 111 -32.39 25.47 -1.81
N HIS A 112 -33.03 25.77 -0.67
CA HIS A 112 -32.92 24.96 0.55
C HIS A 112 -33.59 23.57 0.44
N GLU A 113 -34.43 23.36 -0.56
CA GLU A 113 -35.12 22.08 -0.78
C GLU A 113 -34.22 21.09 -1.53
N VAL A 114 -33.49 21.56 -2.54
CA VAL A 114 -32.70 20.69 -3.45
C VAL A 114 -31.24 20.53 -3.04
N VAL A 115 -30.69 21.49 -2.31
CA VAL A 115 -29.28 21.46 -1.88
C VAL A 115 -28.91 20.20 -1.08
N PRO A 116 -29.72 19.72 -0.11
CA PRO A 116 -29.41 18.50 0.61
C PRO A 116 -29.19 17.30 -0.32
N ASP A 117 -29.95 17.23 -1.42
CA ASP A 117 -29.84 16.15 -2.40
C ASP A 117 -28.59 16.30 -3.27
N TYR A 118 -28.26 17.52 -3.73
CA TYR A 118 -27.05 17.76 -4.53
C TYR A 118 -25.74 17.52 -3.76
N PHE A 119 -25.75 17.74 -2.45
CA PHE A 119 -24.59 17.52 -1.57
C PHE A 119 -24.62 16.18 -0.86
N ARG A 120 -25.54 15.28 -1.23
CA ARG A 120 -25.64 13.96 -0.60
C ARG A 120 -24.36 13.15 -0.84
N THR A 121 -23.67 12.82 0.25
CA THR A 121 -22.48 11.94 0.25
C THR A 121 -22.82 10.49 0.60
N LYS A 122 -24.05 10.25 1.08
CA LYS A 122 -24.53 8.92 1.45
C LYS A 122 -24.78 8.08 0.17
N PRO A 123 -24.16 6.91 0.02
CA PRO A 123 -24.36 6.05 -1.15
C PRO A 123 -25.80 5.56 -1.29
N ASP A 124 -26.09 4.95 -2.44
CA ASP A 124 -27.39 4.35 -2.70
C ASP A 124 -27.66 3.18 -1.72
N PRO A 125 -28.89 2.99 -1.21
CA PRO A 125 -29.24 1.89 -0.32
C PRO A 125 -28.80 0.51 -0.81
N ALA A 126 -28.85 0.24 -2.12
CA ALA A 126 -28.41 -1.03 -2.69
C ALA A 126 -26.89 -1.22 -2.54
N VAL A 127 -26.10 -0.15 -2.73
CA VAL A 127 -24.65 -0.15 -2.55
C VAL A 127 -24.29 -0.28 -1.07
N GLU A 128 -25.04 0.38 -0.17
CA GLU A 128 -24.87 0.22 1.28
C GLU A 128 -25.09 -1.21 1.74
N ALA A 129 -26.15 -1.87 1.24
CA ALA A 129 -26.44 -3.26 1.55
C ALA A 129 -25.30 -4.18 1.10
N LEU A 130 -24.80 -4.00 -0.12
CA LEU A 130 -23.68 -4.76 -0.66
C LEU A 130 -22.39 -4.54 0.16
N GLN A 131 -22.08 -3.29 0.52
CA GLN A 131 -20.92 -2.98 1.34
C GLN A 131 -21.02 -3.62 2.74
N LYS A 132 -22.23 -3.65 3.31
CA LYS A 132 -22.49 -4.31 4.60
C LYS A 132 -22.28 -5.82 4.53
N GLU A 133 -22.68 -6.45 3.43
CA GLU A 133 -22.45 -7.87 3.17
C GLU A 133 -20.95 -8.18 3.02
N LEU A 134 -20.24 -7.44 2.16
CA LEU A 134 -18.79 -7.60 1.99
C LEU A 134 -18.00 -7.38 3.29
N ASN A 135 -18.40 -6.40 4.11
CA ASN A 135 -17.76 -6.16 5.40
C ASN A 135 -18.03 -7.29 6.39
N LYS A 136 -19.21 -7.91 6.35
CA LYS A 136 -19.54 -9.07 7.17
C LYS A 136 -18.65 -10.27 6.80
N ASP A 137 -18.45 -10.52 5.52
CA ASP A 137 -17.60 -11.63 5.04
C ASP A 137 -16.12 -11.41 5.36
N ASN A 138 -15.65 -10.17 5.34
CA ASN A 138 -14.28 -9.82 5.75
C ASN A 138 -14.05 -9.95 7.26
N SER A 139 -15.07 -9.71 8.09
CA SER A 139 -14.96 -9.86 9.55
C SER A 139 -14.70 -11.30 10.00
N THR A 140 -15.14 -12.28 9.21
CA THR A 140 -14.85 -13.71 9.44
C THR A 140 -13.40 -14.11 9.11
N ILE A 141 -12.75 -13.41 8.17
CA ILE A 141 -11.35 -13.69 7.77
C ILE A 141 -10.34 -13.12 8.79
N ASP A 142 -10.73 -12.12 9.57
CA ASP A 142 -9.81 -11.41 10.46
C ASP A 142 -9.63 -12.10 11.82
N ALA A 143 -10.67 -12.75 12.37
CA ALA A 143 -10.56 -13.39 13.69
C ALA A 143 -9.51 -14.52 13.74
N GLU A 144 -9.40 -15.31 12.67
CA GLU A 144 -8.45 -16.43 12.59
C GLU A 144 -7.02 -15.95 12.30
N LYS A 145 -6.86 -14.92 11.48
CA LYS A 145 -5.56 -14.27 11.22
C LYS A 145 -5.06 -13.50 12.44
N ILE A 146 -5.94 -12.78 13.14
CA ILE A 146 -5.63 -12.12 14.42
C ILE A 146 -5.16 -13.16 15.44
N LYS A 147 -5.82 -14.32 15.53
CA LYS A 147 -5.39 -15.42 16.39
C LYS A 147 -4.00 -15.95 16.01
N GLN A 148 -3.75 -16.19 14.72
CA GLN A 148 -2.44 -16.63 14.24
C GLN A 148 -1.33 -15.61 14.51
N VAL A 149 -1.61 -14.31 14.34
CA VAL A 149 -0.68 -13.23 14.68
C VAL A 149 -0.40 -13.20 16.18
N ASN A 150 -1.43 -13.30 17.02
CA ASN A 150 -1.26 -13.36 18.48
C ASN A 150 -0.43 -14.59 18.90
N ASP A 151 -0.67 -15.75 18.31
CA ASP A 151 0.13 -16.96 18.58
C ASP A 151 1.60 -16.80 18.17
N LEU A 152 1.88 -16.10 17.06
CA LEU A 152 3.24 -15.78 16.63
C LEU A 152 3.90 -14.77 17.57
N VAL A 153 3.19 -13.72 17.99
CA VAL A 153 3.67 -12.72 18.95
C VAL A 153 4.01 -13.38 20.28
N ASN A 154 3.15 -14.27 20.80
CA ASN A 154 3.40 -15.01 22.02
C ASN A 154 4.62 -15.93 21.89
N LYS A 155 4.74 -16.70 20.80
CA LYS A 155 5.93 -17.52 20.54
C LYS A 155 7.22 -16.70 20.45
N LEU A 156 7.13 -15.47 19.95
CA LEU A 156 8.28 -14.58 19.83
C LEU A 156 8.66 -13.99 21.21
N ALA A 157 7.67 -13.66 22.03
CA ALA A 157 7.86 -13.25 23.43
C ALA A 157 8.53 -14.37 24.25
N ASP A 158 8.04 -15.61 24.15
CA ASP A 158 8.62 -16.78 24.84
C ASP A 158 10.09 -16.99 24.44
N LYS A 159 10.41 -16.86 23.14
CA LYS A 159 11.79 -16.97 22.64
C LYS A 159 12.70 -15.87 23.18
N ILE A 160 12.19 -14.65 23.30
CA ILE A 160 12.94 -13.53 23.87
C ILE A 160 13.20 -13.79 25.36
N GLU A 161 12.20 -14.24 26.10
CA GLU A 161 12.34 -14.58 27.53
C GLU A 161 13.39 -15.68 27.75
N VAL A 162 13.31 -16.79 27.02
CA VAL A 162 14.31 -17.87 27.09
C VAL A 162 15.71 -17.37 26.72
N SER A 163 15.83 -16.49 25.72
CA SER A 163 17.12 -15.92 25.32
C SER A 163 17.69 -14.97 26.38
N LEU A 164 16.84 -14.18 27.03
CA LEU A 164 17.22 -13.28 28.12
C LEU A 164 17.63 -14.07 29.36
N ASP A 165 16.88 -15.10 29.75
CA ASP A 165 17.24 -15.98 30.87
C ASP A 165 18.53 -16.75 30.59
N SER A 166 18.73 -17.22 29.36
CA SER A 166 20.00 -17.84 28.95
C SER A 166 21.18 -16.87 29.07
N LYS A 167 20.98 -15.59 28.70
CA LYS A 167 22.01 -14.54 28.86
C LYS A 167 22.24 -14.19 30.32
N ARG A 168 21.20 -14.13 31.15
CA ARG A 168 21.30 -13.87 32.60
C ARG A 168 22.05 -14.99 33.31
N HIS A 169 21.71 -16.25 33.01
CA HIS A 169 22.43 -17.41 33.51
C HIS A 169 23.90 -17.40 33.05
N ASN A 170 24.19 -17.00 31.81
CA ASN A 170 25.57 -16.88 31.33
C ASN A 170 26.35 -15.76 32.05
N LEU A 171 25.69 -14.63 32.36
CA LEU A 171 26.27 -13.52 33.13
C LEU A 171 26.51 -13.89 34.60
N GLU A 172 25.59 -14.62 35.24
CA GLU A 172 25.75 -15.13 36.60
C GLU A 172 26.82 -16.23 36.70
N ASN A 173 26.98 -17.06 35.66
CA ASN A 173 28.04 -18.06 35.59
C ASN A 173 29.41 -17.52 35.15
N ARG A 174 29.53 -16.22 34.79
CA ARG A 174 30.86 -15.62 34.62
C ARG A 174 31.52 -15.49 35.98
N ARG A 175 32.33 -16.49 36.33
CA ARG A 175 33.25 -16.43 37.47
C ARG A 175 34.27 -15.32 37.19
N TYR A 176 34.09 -14.15 37.80
CA TYR A 176 35.03 -13.03 37.71
C TYR A 176 36.35 -13.25 38.48
N ASN A 177 36.62 -14.47 38.94
CA ASN A 177 37.83 -14.83 39.68
C ASN A 177 38.24 -16.25 39.29
N GLU A 178 38.72 -16.41 38.06
CA GLU A 178 39.51 -17.59 37.74
C GLU A 178 40.95 -17.23 38.13
N ASP A 179 41.44 -17.83 39.22
CA ASP A 179 42.79 -17.56 39.75
C ASP A 179 43.87 -17.76 38.68
N ASP A 180 43.59 -18.57 37.67
CA ASP A 180 44.47 -18.87 36.55
C ASP A 180 44.71 -17.66 35.63
N ASP A 181 43.67 -16.87 35.34
CA ASP A 181 43.80 -15.64 34.55
C ASP A 181 44.60 -14.57 35.31
N THR A 182 44.39 -14.50 36.61
CA THR A 182 45.13 -13.58 37.50
C THR A 182 46.59 -14.00 37.61
N ASN A 183 46.86 -15.29 37.80
CA ASN A 183 48.22 -15.84 37.86
C ASN A 183 48.94 -15.76 36.51
N SER A 184 48.23 -15.90 35.40
CA SER A 184 48.76 -15.71 34.05
C SER A 184 49.18 -14.25 33.83
N LEU A 185 48.34 -13.29 34.20
CA LEU A 185 48.67 -11.86 34.09
C LEU A 185 49.85 -11.47 34.99
N ILE A 186 49.86 -11.95 36.24
CA ILE A 186 51.00 -11.79 37.16
C ILE A 186 52.26 -12.40 36.54
N GLY A 187 52.15 -13.59 35.95
CA GLY A 187 53.24 -14.28 35.27
C GLY A 187 53.83 -13.49 34.10
N THR A 188 52.97 -12.92 33.25
CA THR A 188 53.39 -12.07 32.13
C THR A 188 54.04 -10.77 32.62
N TYR A 189 53.50 -10.14 33.67
CA TYR A 189 54.04 -8.87 34.19
C TYR A 189 55.41 -9.04 34.87
N TYR A 190 55.56 -10.05 35.74
CA TYR A 190 56.79 -10.25 36.51
C TYR A 190 57.87 -11.00 35.72
N TYR A 191 57.49 -11.96 34.88
CA TYR A 191 58.42 -12.88 34.24
C TYR A 191 58.44 -12.77 32.71
N GLY A 192 57.60 -11.92 32.10
CA GLY A 192 57.54 -11.77 30.65
C GLY A 192 57.06 -13.01 29.90
N ILE A 193 56.45 -13.97 30.60
CA ILE A 193 55.98 -15.22 30.01
C ILE A 193 54.89 -14.90 28.98
N GLY A 194 55.10 -15.32 27.73
CA GLY A 194 54.18 -15.11 26.61
C GLY A 194 54.49 -13.91 25.72
N LEU A 195 55.50 -13.09 26.04
CA LEU A 195 55.95 -12.00 25.16
C LEU A 195 57.05 -12.51 24.21
N THR A 196 56.74 -12.64 22.92
CA THR A 196 57.74 -12.97 21.89
C THR A 196 58.39 -11.70 21.36
N ASN A 197 59.73 -11.65 21.35
CA ASN A 197 60.48 -10.54 20.77
C ASN A 197 60.32 -10.54 19.24
N VAL A 198 59.53 -9.60 18.72
CA VAL A 198 59.54 -9.29 17.29
C VAL A 198 60.74 -8.37 17.02
N THR A 199 61.91 -8.96 16.82
CA THR A 199 63.06 -8.28 16.24
C THR A 199 63.01 -8.44 14.72
N SER A 200 62.91 -7.31 14.04
CA SER A 200 62.98 -7.12 12.60
C SER A 200 64.26 -7.73 11.98
N GLY A 201 64.12 -8.55 10.91
CA GLY A 201 65.24 -8.80 9.97
C GLY A 201 65.30 -10.16 9.24
N ALA A 202 64.96 -10.12 7.94
CA ALA A 202 65.53 -10.89 6.81
C ALA A 202 65.12 -12.36 6.46
N ARG A 203 64.49 -12.47 5.27
CA ARG A 203 64.66 -13.44 4.12
C ARG A 203 64.21 -14.94 4.21
N ASN A 204 62.98 -15.21 3.72
CA ASN A 204 62.44 -16.19 2.71
C ASN A 204 63.20 -17.49 2.28
N PRO A 205 62.58 -18.50 1.60
CA PRO A 205 61.21 -19.10 1.61
C PRO A 205 61.22 -20.69 1.58
N PRO A 206 60.27 -21.40 0.92
CA PRO A 206 59.24 -22.32 1.48
C PRO A 206 59.64 -23.81 1.60
N VAL A 207 58.80 -24.68 2.21
CA VAL A 207 58.45 -26.07 1.77
C VAL A 207 57.65 -26.85 2.84
N THR A 208 56.43 -27.24 2.43
CA THR A 208 55.71 -28.52 2.57
C THR A 208 55.91 -29.44 3.80
N GLN A 209 54.79 -29.80 4.46
CA GLN A 209 54.63 -31.17 4.96
C GLN A 209 53.24 -31.74 4.62
N GLN A 210 53.30 -32.78 3.78
CA GLN A 210 52.22 -33.61 3.28
C GLN A 210 51.64 -34.51 4.39
N ARG A 211 50.34 -34.80 4.29
CA ARG A 211 49.70 -35.99 4.89
C ARG A 211 49.58 -37.09 3.82
N PRO A 212 49.90 -38.37 4.12
CA PRO A 212 49.85 -39.44 3.13
C PRO A 212 48.44 -40.01 2.93
N ALA A 213 48.28 -40.66 1.77
CA ALA A 213 47.04 -41.15 1.16
C ALA A 213 46.74 -42.63 1.45
N GLY A 214 45.47 -43.00 1.23
CA GLY A 214 44.97 -44.38 1.09
C GLY A 214 43.52 -44.50 1.61
N ASN A 215 42.52 -45.02 0.92
CA ASN A 215 42.41 -45.67 -0.38
C ASN A 215 40.94 -45.53 -0.89
N ALA A 216 40.74 -45.71 -2.20
CA ALA A 216 39.48 -45.65 -2.96
C ALA A 216 38.35 -46.58 -2.42
N ILE A 217 37.05 -46.39 -2.73
CA ILE A 217 36.38 -46.81 -3.98
C ILE A 217 34.92 -46.27 -3.99
N ARG A 218 34.46 -45.74 -5.14
CA ARG A 218 33.04 -45.56 -5.55
C ARG A 218 32.53 -46.85 -6.23
N PRO A 219 31.22 -47.15 -6.17
CA PRO A 219 30.39 -46.99 -7.39
C PRO A 219 29.00 -46.41 -7.04
N GLN A 220 28.53 -45.35 -7.69
CA GLN A 220 27.77 -45.30 -8.96
C GLN A 220 26.31 -45.82 -8.88
N GLN A 221 25.39 -44.83 -8.88
CA GLN A 221 24.04 -44.74 -9.48
C GLN A 221 22.98 -45.84 -9.22
N ALA A 222 21.81 -45.42 -8.71
CA ALA A 222 20.52 -45.78 -9.29
C ALA A 222 19.42 -44.76 -8.91
N THR A 223 18.65 -44.39 -9.92
CA THR A 223 17.39 -43.63 -9.92
C THR A 223 16.30 -44.28 -9.06
N LYS A 224 15.35 -43.47 -8.57
CA LYS A 224 13.90 -43.66 -8.79
C LYS A 224 13.07 -42.49 -8.24
N GLN A 225 12.26 -41.94 -9.14
CA GLN A 225 11.01 -41.25 -8.85
C GLN A 225 10.06 -42.19 -8.12
N TRP A 226 9.25 -41.66 -7.21
CA TRP A 226 7.78 -41.71 -7.22
C TRP A 226 7.26 -40.44 -6.53
#